data_AF-T1A568-F1
#
_entry.id   AF-T1A568-F1
#
_cell.length_a   1.000
_cell.length_b   1.000
_cell.length_c   1.000
_cell.angle_alpha   90.00
_cell.angle_beta   90.00
_cell.angle_gamma   90.00
#
_symmetry.space_group_name_H-M   'P 1'
#
loop_
_entity.id
_entity.type
_entity.pdbx_description
1 polymer ?
#
loop_
_entity_poly.entity_id
_entity_poly.type
_entity_poly.pdbx_seq_one_letter_code
_entity_poly.pdbx_strand_id
1 'polypeptide(L)'
;MYGACVYATNGTDPIQTLTMGSGVNFADLDTTDPAPKGNILGVIRDFLFAGDLNPASTSPVPYGVQWSAVANPASWPTPDTQAAYASQAGQQYLYPEYGPVMAISDNESFGLLFQRSGIQRCEYVGGNQVFQFYTYEKKRGALGQNAVARVGNKYYFASP
;
A
#
# COMPACT_ATOMS: atom_id res chain seq x y z
N MET A 1 -10.60 5.12 -1.82
CA MET A 1 -10.84 6.47 -2.35
C MET A 1 -9.83 7.40 -1.71
N TYR A 2 -9.21 8.28 -2.49
CA TYR A 2 -8.30 9.30 -1.98
C TYR A 2 -8.67 10.62 -2.66
N GLY A 3 -9.01 11.63 -1.86
CA GLY A 3 -9.57 12.88 -2.39
C GLY A 3 -10.80 12.62 -3.27
N ALA A 4 -10.81 13.17 -4.49
CA ALA A 4 -11.88 12.98 -5.48
C ALA A 4 -11.64 11.79 -6.43
N CYS A 5 -10.60 10.97 -6.22
CA CYS A 5 -10.26 9.90 -7.14
C CYS A 5 -10.44 8.50 -6.50
N VAL A 6 -10.87 7.56 -7.33
CA VAL A 6 -10.93 6.13 -7.00
C VAL A 6 -9.74 5.46 -7.66
N TYR A 7 -8.97 4.72 -6.86
CA TYR A 7 -7.82 3.94 -7.30
C TYR A 7 -8.18 2.46 -7.21
N ALA A 8 -7.87 1.71 -8.25
CA ALA A 8 -8.15 0.29 -8.36
C ALA A 8 -6.93 -0.46 -8.89
N THR A 9 -6.81 -1.74 -8.55
CA THR A 9 -5.75 -2.60 -9.06
C THR A 9 -6.24 -4.02 -9.22
N ASN A 10 -5.56 -4.78 -10.09
CA ASN A 10 -5.81 -6.19 -10.36
C ASN A 10 -4.53 -7.05 -10.27
N GLY A 11 -3.42 -6.46 -9.80
CA GLY A 11 -2.13 -7.15 -9.68
C GLY A 11 -1.35 -7.43 -10.96
N THR A 12 -1.90 -7.08 -12.13
CA THR A 12 -1.30 -7.39 -13.43
C THR A 12 -1.12 -6.15 -14.29
N ASP A 13 -2.12 -5.28 -14.30
CA ASP A 13 -2.10 -4.00 -14.98
C ASP A 13 -1.60 -2.91 -14.02
N PRO A 14 -1.14 -1.75 -14.56
CA PRO A 14 -0.88 -0.58 -13.74
C PRO A 14 -2.09 -0.24 -12.87
N ILE A 15 -1.85 0.44 -11.74
CA ILE A 15 -2.94 0.97 -10.91
C ILE A 15 -3.83 1.82 -11.82
N GLN A 16 -5.14 1.65 -11.75
CA GLN A 16 -6.09 2.43 -12.53
C GLN A 16 -6.76 3.48 -11.66
N THR A 17 -7.06 4.64 -12.25
CA THR A 17 -7.71 5.77 -11.58
C THR A 17 -9.00 6.18 -12.29
N LEU A 18 -9.96 6.65 -11.50
CA LEU A 18 -11.21 7.24 -11.97
C LEU A 18 -11.48 8.52 -11.15
N THR A 19 -11.64 9.65 -11.83
CA THR A 19 -12.02 10.91 -11.19
C THR A 19 -13.53 10.92 -10.93
N MET A 20 -13.92 11.09 -9.67
CA MET A 20 -15.33 11.15 -9.29
C MET A 20 -15.96 12.44 -9.83
N GLY A 21 -17.09 12.30 -10.52
CA GLY A 21 -17.89 13.42 -11.05
C GLY A 21 -17.60 13.80 -12.50
N SER A 22 -16.47 13.38 -13.08
CA SER A 22 -16.13 13.63 -14.50
C SER A 22 -15.59 12.41 -15.25
N GLY A 23 -15.10 11.41 -14.52
CA GLY A 23 -14.56 10.18 -15.09
C GLY A 23 -15.65 9.28 -15.66
N VAL A 24 -15.45 8.81 -16.88
CA VAL A 24 -16.35 7.88 -17.57
C VAL A 24 -15.86 6.44 -17.47
N ASN A 25 -14.53 6.24 -17.57
CA ASN A 25 -13.87 4.92 -17.51
C ASN A 25 -12.63 4.99 -16.61
N PHE A 26 -12.23 3.84 -16.08
CA PHE A 26 -10.92 3.68 -15.45
C PHE A 26 -9.81 3.83 -16.51
N ALA A 27 -8.78 4.58 -16.17
CA ALA A 27 -7.59 4.77 -16.99
C ALA A 27 -6.34 4.49 -16.17
N ASP A 28 -5.25 4.10 -16.84
CA ASP A 28 -3.98 3.82 -16.17
C ASP A 28 -3.46 5.06 -15.45
N LEU A 29 -2.97 4.86 -14.21
CA LEU A 29 -2.34 5.87 -13.40
C LEU A 29 -0.98 6.21 -14.02
N ASP A 30 -0.91 7.41 -14.59
CA ASP A 30 0.25 8.09 -15.21
C ASP A 30 1.43 7.20 -15.65
N THR A 31 1.66 7.15 -16.97
CA THR A 31 2.74 6.39 -17.61
C THR A 31 4.15 6.93 -17.36
N THR A 32 4.28 8.09 -16.70
CA THR A 32 5.57 8.81 -16.57
C THR A 32 6.44 8.23 -15.45
N ASP A 33 5.84 7.82 -14.34
CA ASP A 33 6.50 7.14 -13.21
C ASP A 33 5.84 5.75 -13.03
N PRO A 34 6.55 4.63 -13.19
CA PRO A 34 5.93 3.32 -13.20
C PRO A 34 5.43 2.96 -11.79
N ALA A 35 4.16 3.28 -11.53
CA ALA A 35 3.48 2.85 -10.32
C ALA A 35 3.58 1.32 -10.17
N PRO A 36 3.78 0.81 -8.95
CA PRO A 36 3.89 -0.62 -8.74
C PRO A 36 2.57 -1.32 -9.08
N LYS A 37 2.70 -2.50 -9.65
CA LYS A 37 1.59 -3.45 -9.76
C LYS A 37 1.49 -4.18 -8.44
N GLY A 38 0.30 -4.26 -7.85
CA GLY A 38 0.08 -4.98 -6.60
C GLY A 38 -1.36 -5.46 -6.49
N ASN A 39 -1.64 -6.41 -5.60
CA ASN A 39 -3.02 -6.89 -5.42
C ASN A 39 -3.80 -6.07 -4.39
N ILE A 40 -3.09 -5.37 -3.50
CA ILE A 40 -3.69 -4.67 -2.36
C ILE A 40 -3.39 -3.18 -2.47
N LEU A 41 -4.41 -2.36 -2.28
CA LEU A 41 -4.28 -0.92 -2.09
C LEU A 41 -4.84 -0.52 -0.72
N GLY A 42 -4.20 0.45 -0.09
CA GLY A 42 -4.71 1.09 1.11
C GLY A 42 -4.24 2.55 1.16
N VAL A 43 -4.97 3.38 1.88
CA VAL A 43 -4.53 4.75 2.16
C VAL A 43 -4.03 4.77 3.59
N ILE A 44 -2.88 5.36 3.86
CA ILE A 44 -2.39 5.64 5.21
C ILE A 44 -2.05 7.13 5.27
N ARG A 45 -2.80 7.89 6.07
CA ARG A 45 -2.72 9.36 6.11
C ARG A 45 -2.90 9.94 4.69
N ASP A 46 -1.89 10.64 4.16
CA ASP A 46 -1.88 11.26 2.85
C ASP A 46 -1.08 10.48 1.80
N PHE A 47 -0.87 9.18 2.02
CA PHE A 47 -0.13 8.31 1.11
C PHE A 47 -1.02 7.18 0.59
N LEU A 48 -0.93 6.91 -0.71
CA LEU A 48 -1.48 5.69 -1.30
C LEU A 48 -0.44 4.58 -1.20
N PHE A 49 -0.80 3.48 -0.58
CA PHE A 49 0.03 2.29 -0.42
C PHE A 49 -0.43 1.19 -1.38
N ALA A 50 0.56 0.51 -1.97
CA ALA A 50 0.40 -0.74 -2.70
C ALA A 50 1.12 -1.87 -1.95
N GLY A 51 0.48 -3.03 -1.85
CA GLY A 51 1.04 -4.23 -1.25
C GLY A 51 0.84 -5.45 -2.14
N ASP A 52 1.55 -6.53 -1.80
CA ASP A 52 1.61 -7.75 -2.61
C ASP A 52 2.11 -7.44 -4.02
N LEU A 53 3.34 -6.90 -4.07
CA LEU A 53 3.92 -6.30 -5.26
C LEU A 53 4.23 -7.37 -6.32
N ASN A 54 3.85 -7.08 -7.56
CA ASN A 54 4.09 -7.92 -8.73
C ASN A 54 4.79 -7.11 -9.84
N PRO A 55 6.04 -6.67 -9.62
CA PRO A 55 6.76 -5.85 -10.58
C PRO A 55 6.90 -6.58 -11.93
N ALA A 56 6.57 -5.91 -13.04
CA ALA A 56 6.53 -6.54 -14.36
C ALA A 56 7.89 -7.10 -14.84
N SER A 57 9.00 -6.61 -14.29
CA SER A 57 10.38 -6.96 -14.67
C SER A 57 11.07 -7.93 -13.72
N THR A 58 10.45 -8.30 -12.59
CA THR A 58 11.12 -9.03 -11.50
C THR A 58 10.16 -10.07 -10.90
N SER A 59 10.68 -11.06 -10.18
CA SER A 59 9.84 -12.02 -9.45
C SER A 59 8.85 -11.29 -8.51
N PRO A 60 7.62 -11.81 -8.34
CA PRO A 60 6.65 -11.25 -7.40
C PRO A 60 7.26 -11.12 -6.00
N VAL A 61 7.04 -9.97 -5.36
CA VAL A 61 7.48 -9.68 -4.00
C VAL A 61 6.25 -9.53 -3.10
N PRO A 62 5.64 -10.65 -2.67
CA PRO A 62 4.34 -10.63 -2.01
C PRO A 62 4.35 -9.97 -0.62
N TYR A 63 5.52 -9.91 0.02
CA TYR A 63 5.74 -9.23 1.30
C TYR A 63 6.21 -7.77 1.12
N GLY A 64 6.30 -7.28 -0.11
CA GLY A 64 6.67 -5.91 -0.42
C GLY A 64 5.50 -4.95 -0.24
N VAL A 65 5.83 -3.74 0.19
CA VAL A 65 4.92 -2.59 0.18
C VAL A 65 5.63 -1.37 -0.36
N GLN A 66 4.91 -0.58 -1.15
CA GLN A 66 5.40 0.66 -1.72
C GLN A 66 4.35 1.74 -1.52
N TRP A 67 4.77 3.00 -1.39
CA TRP A 67 3.85 4.13 -1.23
C TRP A 67 4.17 5.27 -2.19
N SER A 68 3.14 6.02 -2.54
CA SER A 68 3.19 7.19 -3.41
C SER A 68 3.95 8.35 -2.76
N ALA A 69 4.17 9.42 -3.55
CA ALA A 69 4.54 10.72 -3.01
C ALA A 69 3.50 11.24 -1.99
N VAL A 70 3.97 12.04 -1.03
CA VAL A 70 3.10 12.68 -0.03
C VAL A 70 2.09 13.60 -0.71
N ALA A 71 0.82 13.50 -0.33
CA ALA A 71 -0.30 14.29 -0.88
C ALA A 71 -0.50 14.17 -2.41
N ASN A 72 0.27 13.32 -3.09
CA ASN A 72 0.18 13.09 -4.52
C ASN A 72 0.13 11.57 -4.83
N PRO A 73 -1.06 10.96 -4.76
CA PRO A 73 -1.25 9.53 -5.00
C PRO A 73 -0.96 9.07 -6.45
N ALA A 74 -0.77 10.01 -7.39
CA ALA A 74 -0.44 9.70 -8.78
C ALA A 74 1.06 9.65 -9.08
N SER A 75 1.91 10.19 -8.19
CA SER A 75 3.36 10.18 -8.38
C SER A 75 4.01 9.05 -7.59
N TRP A 76 4.76 8.21 -8.31
CA TRP A 76 5.43 7.02 -7.80
C TRP A 76 6.88 6.97 -8.27
N PRO A 77 7.71 7.94 -7.86
CA PRO A 77 9.10 7.98 -8.29
C PRO A 77 9.81 6.70 -7.85
N THR A 78 10.76 6.25 -8.66
CA THR A 78 11.52 5.03 -8.41
C THR A 78 12.10 5.03 -6.98
N PRO A 79 11.86 3.98 -6.17
CA PRO A 79 12.40 3.89 -4.82
C PRO A 79 13.91 4.12 -4.77
N ASP A 80 14.40 4.63 -3.64
CA ASP A 80 15.82 4.91 -3.36
C ASP A 80 16.48 5.98 -4.26
N THR A 81 15.68 6.75 -5.03
CA THR A 81 16.17 7.89 -5.81
C THR A 81 15.99 9.23 -5.08
N GLN A 82 16.73 10.26 -5.51
CA GLN A 82 16.60 11.61 -4.95
C GLN A 82 15.16 12.17 -5.10
N ALA A 83 14.46 11.83 -6.18
CA ALA A 83 13.07 12.20 -6.40
C ALA A 83 12.14 11.54 -5.38
N ALA A 84 12.38 10.27 -5.04
CA ALA A 84 11.63 9.57 -4.00
C ALA A 84 11.87 10.18 -2.62
N TYR A 85 13.12 10.47 -2.25
CA TYR A 85 13.42 11.13 -0.98
C TYR A 85 12.80 12.54 -0.87
N ALA A 86 12.85 13.33 -1.96
CA ALA A 86 12.27 14.67 -1.98
C ALA A 86 10.74 14.67 -1.85
N SER A 87 10.08 13.66 -2.41
CA SER A 87 8.62 13.50 -2.39
C SER A 87 8.11 12.59 -1.25
N GLN A 88 9.03 12.07 -0.42
CA GLN A 88 8.76 11.09 0.63
C GLN A 88 8.07 9.80 0.14
N ALA A 89 8.27 9.45 -1.13
CA ALA A 89 7.89 8.15 -1.66
C ALA A 89 8.94 7.10 -1.30
N GLY A 90 8.56 5.82 -1.30
CA GLY A 90 9.50 4.76 -0.97
C GLY A 90 8.88 3.37 -0.96
N GLN A 91 9.72 2.40 -0.62
CA GLN A 91 9.37 0.99 -0.57
C GLN A 91 9.96 0.36 0.69
N GLN A 92 9.26 -0.62 1.25
CA GLN A 92 9.76 -1.47 2.32
C GLN A 92 9.38 -2.92 2.06
N TYR A 93 10.31 -3.83 2.34
CA TYR A 93 10.01 -5.26 2.41
C TYR A 93 9.69 -5.63 3.85
N LEU A 94 8.51 -6.22 4.06
CA LEU A 94 8.08 -6.75 5.34
C LEU A 94 8.74 -8.12 5.60
N TYR A 95 8.53 -8.68 6.78
CA TYR A 95 9.09 -9.99 7.15
C TYR A 95 8.47 -11.07 6.26
N PRO A 96 9.28 -11.81 5.48
CA PRO A 96 8.76 -12.77 4.51
C PRO A 96 8.10 -13.98 5.18
N GLU A 97 8.48 -14.29 6.42
CA GLU A 97 7.92 -15.37 7.23
C GLU A 97 6.42 -15.21 7.53
N TYR A 98 5.88 -13.99 7.47
CA TYR A 98 4.45 -13.73 7.70
C TYR A 98 3.62 -13.84 6.41
N GLY A 99 4.26 -14.09 5.26
CA GLY A 99 3.61 -14.30 3.98
C GLY A 99 3.20 -13.02 3.25
N PRO A 100 2.29 -13.14 2.25
CA PRO A 100 1.87 -12.00 1.44
C PRO A 100 1.15 -10.94 2.25
N VAL A 101 1.20 -9.70 1.78
CA VAL A 101 0.33 -8.62 2.26
C VAL A 101 -1.09 -8.90 1.78
N MET A 102 -2.02 -8.97 2.73
CA MET A 102 -3.42 -9.32 2.49
C MET A 102 -4.34 -8.13 2.61
N ALA A 103 -4.02 -7.16 3.46
CA ALA A 103 -4.80 -5.94 3.60
C ALA A 103 -3.94 -4.81 4.16
N ILE A 104 -4.27 -3.59 3.78
CA ILE A 104 -3.66 -2.37 4.31
C ILE A 104 -4.81 -1.52 4.85
N SER A 105 -4.72 -1.13 6.11
CA SER A 105 -5.72 -0.28 6.75
C SER A 105 -5.06 0.87 7.49
N ASP A 106 -5.73 2.01 7.51
CA ASP A 106 -5.33 3.16 8.30
C ASP A 106 -5.85 3.10 9.74
N ASN A 107 -5.18 3.86 10.59
CA ASN A 107 -5.64 4.40 11.86
C ASN A 107 -5.29 5.90 11.88
N GLU A 108 -5.76 6.62 12.90
CA GLU A 108 -5.48 8.05 13.09
C GLU A 108 -3.98 8.32 13.34
N SER A 109 -3.30 7.43 14.08
CA SER A 109 -1.90 7.62 14.45
C SER A 109 -0.91 6.75 13.68
N PHE A 110 -1.34 5.60 13.16
CA PHE A 110 -0.48 4.58 12.54
C PHE A 110 -1.22 3.83 11.44
N GLY A 111 -0.50 3.21 10.52
CA GLY A 111 -1.04 2.23 9.57
C GLY A 111 -0.90 0.81 10.11
N LEU A 112 -1.81 -0.08 9.69
CA LEU A 112 -1.69 -1.52 9.91
C LEU A 112 -1.60 -2.24 8.57
N LEU A 113 -0.60 -3.10 8.46
CA LEU A 113 -0.39 -3.99 7.32
C LEU A 113 -0.61 -5.42 7.79
N PHE A 114 -1.65 -6.04 7.24
CA PHE A 114 -2.00 -7.42 7.54
C PHE A 114 -1.31 -8.32 6.53
N GLN A 115 -0.44 -9.18 7.01
CA GLN A 115 0.10 -10.30 6.24
C GLN A 115 -0.74 -11.56 6.53
N ARG A 116 -0.46 -12.67 5.83
CA ARG A 116 -1.20 -13.93 6.03
C ARG A 116 -1.14 -14.44 7.47
N SER A 117 0.03 -14.41 8.11
CA SER A 117 0.24 -14.96 9.47
C SER A 117 0.75 -13.94 10.48
N GLY A 118 0.84 -12.66 10.13
CA GLY A 118 1.29 -11.60 11.03
C GLY A 118 0.69 -10.25 10.71
N ILE A 119 0.87 -9.30 11.63
CA ILE A 119 0.42 -7.91 11.48
C ILE A 119 1.60 -7.00 11.81
N GLN A 120 1.86 -6.07 10.90
CA GLN A 120 2.85 -5.02 11.10
C GLN A 120 2.18 -3.67 11.25
N ARG A 121 2.73 -2.86 12.14
CA ARG A 121 2.37 -1.46 12.34
C ARG A 121 3.36 -0.59 11.60
N CYS A 122 2.84 0.42 10.92
CA CYS A 122 3.60 1.41 10.18
C CYS A 122 3.38 2.79 10.81
N GLU A 123 4.46 3.47 11.15
CA GLU A 123 4.44 4.80 11.77
C GLU A 123 5.18 5.80 10.90
N TYR A 124 4.61 6.97 10.71
CA TYR A 124 5.26 8.05 9.97
C TYR A 124 6.31 8.71 10.86
N VAL A 125 7.56 8.73 10.39
CA VAL A 125 8.71 9.36 11.08
C VAL A 125 9.15 10.63 10.34
N GLY A 126 9.10 10.61 9.01
CA GLY A 126 9.48 11.73 8.14
C GLY A 126 10.99 11.83 7.86
N GLY A 127 11.34 12.64 6.87
CA GLY A 127 12.73 12.77 6.40
C GLY A 127 13.14 11.64 5.46
N ASN A 128 14.37 11.14 5.59
CA ASN A 128 14.92 10.11 4.70
C ASN A 128 14.31 8.72 4.95
N GLN A 129 13.90 8.44 6.19
CA GLN A 129 13.08 7.28 6.54
C GLN A 129 11.65 7.74 6.76
N VAL A 130 10.83 7.63 5.71
CA VAL A 130 9.46 8.15 5.73
C VAL A 130 8.61 7.39 6.74
N PHE A 131 8.70 6.06 6.72
CA PHE A 131 7.94 5.16 7.58
C PHE A 131 8.84 4.19 8.33
N GLN A 132 8.44 3.90 9.57
CA GLN A 132 9.05 2.85 10.39
C GLN A 132 8.05 1.73 10.62
N PHE A 133 8.52 0.49 10.46
CA PHE A 133 7.71 -0.70 10.53
C PHE A 133 8.07 -1.52 11.76
N TYR A 134 7.05 -1.96 12.50
CA TYR A 134 7.18 -2.77 13.69
C TYR A 134 6.23 -3.96 13.65
N THR A 135 6.69 -5.12 14.07
CA THR A 135 5.81 -6.29 14.19
C THR A 135 4.90 -6.13 15.40
N TYR A 136 3.59 -6.09 15.16
CA TYR A 136 2.58 -6.02 16.21
C TYR A 136 2.14 -7.42 16.65
N GLU A 137 1.89 -8.31 15.68
CA GLU A 137 1.46 -9.68 15.91
C GLU A 137 2.19 -10.63 14.95
N LYS A 138 2.53 -11.83 15.44
CA LYS A 138 3.37 -12.81 14.72
C LYS A 138 2.65 -14.10 14.38
N LYS A 139 1.49 -14.35 15.01
CA LYS A 139 0.77 -15.63 14.88
C LYS A 139 -0.64 -15.50 14.33
N ARG A 140 -1.12 -14.27 14.13
CA ARG A 140 -2.45 -13.99 13.59
C ARG A 140 -2.31 -12.96 12.49
N GLY A 141 -2.82 -13.30 11.32
CA GLY A 141 -2.92 -12.43 10.16
C GLY A 141 -4.30 -12.52 9.53
N ALA A 142 -4.43 -12.08 8.28
CA ALA A 142 -5.68 -12.16 7.52
C ALA A 142 -5.74 -13.40 6.63
N LEU A 143 -6.86 -14.12 6.68
CA LEU A 143 -7.12 -15.35 5.92
C LEU A 143 -7.11 -15.11 4.40
N GLY A 144 -7.65 -13.97 3.97
CA GLY A 144 -7.80 -13.64 2.55
C GLY A 144 -7.50 -12.17 2.26
N GLN A 145 -7.31 -11.87 0.97
CA GLN A 145 -7.11 -10.51 0.49
C GLN A 145 -8.33 -9.64 0.82
N ASN A 146 -8.08 -8.44 1.35
CA ASN A 146 -9.08 -7.48 1.81
C ASN A 146 -10.10 -8.04 2.83
N ALA A 147 -9.78 -9.13 3.54
CA ALA A 147 -10.63 -9.75 4.56
C ALA A 147 -10.54 -9.04 5.93
N VAL A 148 -10.37 -7.71 5.92
CA VAL A 148 -10.25 -6.88 7.11
C VAL A 148 -11.27 -5.74 7.05
N ALA A 149 -12.09 -5.63 8.08
CA ALA A 149 -13.07 -4.56 8.24
C ALA A 149 -12.71 -3.71 9.46
N ARG A 150 -12.65 -2.39 9.28
CA ARG A 150 -12.47 -1.43 10.37
C ARG A 150 -13.83 -0.89 10.83
N VAL A 151 -14.09 -0.95 12.14
CA VAL A 151 -15.25 -0.31 12.77
C VAL A 151 -14.76 0.54 13.94
N GLY A 152 -14.75 1.85 13.75
CA GLY A 152 -14.14 2.80 14.69
C GLY A 152 -12.65 2.54 14.87
N ASN A 153 -12.23 2.22 16.09
CA ASN A 153 -10.84 1.91 16.45
C ASN A 153 -10.58 0.40 16.58
N LYS A 154 -11.47 -0.45 16.06
CA LYS A 154 -11.36 -1.91 16.09
C LYS A 154 -11.24 -2.46 14.67
N TYR A 155 -10.42 -3.50 14.52
CA TYR A 155 -10.21 -4.22 13.27
C TYR A 155 -10.74 -5.64 13.43
N TYR A 156 -11.63 -6.03 12.53
CA TYR A 156 -12.24 -7.34 12.47
C TYR A 156 -11.69 -8.07 11.25
N PHE A 157 -11.13 -9.26 11.46
CA PHE A 157 -10.56 -10.07 10.39
C PHE A 157 -10.66 -11.55 10.75
N ALA A 158 -10.80 -12.40 9.73
CA ALA A 158 -10.68 -13.84 9.90
C ALA A 158 -9.20 -14.22 9.86
N SER A 159 -8.74 -15.02 10.81
CA SER A 159 -7.36 -15.53 10.83
C SER A 159 -7.31 -16.99 10.33
N PRO A 160 -6.20 -17.43 9.71
CA PRO A 160 -5.99 -18.82 9.36
C PRO A 160 -5.91 -19.76 10.56
#